data_AF-A0A0T5Z0U6-F1
#
_entry.id   AF-A0A0T5Z0U6-F1
#
_cell.length_a   1.000
_cell.length_b   1.000
_cell.length_c   1.000
_cell.angle_alpha   90.00
_cell.angle_beta   90.00
_cell.angle_gamma   90.00
#
_symmetry.space_group_name_H-M   'P 1'
#
loop_
_entity.id
_entity.type
_entity.pdbx_description
1 polymer ?
#
loop_
_entity_poly.entity_id
_entity_poly.type
_entity_poly.pdbx_seq_one_letter_code
_entity_poly.pdbx_strand_id
1 'polypeptide(L)'
;MTDRKDKKREAPISYRPPKHLRDEFYSRVQKSGLSTSAFLTKAVFNQAQPRQSRRPSIETKLLAKILGEAAKIHGDLQQLSTGQNEDIQAEIGSALDELTVIRAALLKGLGRNP
;
A
#
# COMPACT_ATOMS: atom_id res chain seq x y z
N MET A 1 11.84 -25.48 -39.04
CA MET A 1 13.03 -25.06 -38.28
C MET A 1 12.66 -23.95 -37.33
N THR A 2 12.63 -24.22 -36.02
CA THR A 2 13.35 -23.51 -34.94
C THR A 2 12.90 -24.13 -33.62
N ASP A 3 13.73 -25.04 -33.12
CA ASP A 3 13.56 -25.75 -31.87
C ASP A 3 13.79 -24.76 -30.71
N ARG A 4 12.71 -24.26 -30.09
CA ARG A 4 12.82 -23.40 -28.90
C ARG A 4 13.02 -24.30 -27.68
N LYS A 5 14.27 -24.71 -27.43
CA LYS A 5 14.61 -25.35 -26.16
C LYS A 5 14.29 -24.39 -25.01
N ASP A 6 13.38 -24.80 -24.12
CA ASP A 6 13.13 -24.17 -22.83
C ASP A 6 14.43 -24.14 -22.02
N LYS A 7 15.15 -23.02 -22.11
CA LYS A 7 16.40 -22.83 -21.39
C LYS A 7 16.06 -22.68 -19.91
N LYS A 8 16.28 -23.76 -19.13
CA LYS A 8 16.17 -23.74 -17.67
C LYS A 8 17.03 -22.60 -17.14
N ARG A 9 16.43 -21.71 -16.35
CA ARG A 9 17.14 -20.59 -15.71
C ARG A 9 18.25 -21.16 -14.82
N GLU A 10 19.37 -20.46 -14.75
CA GLU A 10 20.44 -20.78 -13.81
C GLU A 10 19.91 -20.76 -12.36
N ALA A 11 20.51 -21.58 -11.51
CA ALA A 11 20.10 -21.66 -10.11
C ALA A 11 20.29 -20.30 -9.41
N PRO A 12 19.39 -19.92 -8.47
CA PRO A 12 19.55 -18.68 -7.72
C PRO A 12 20.84 -18.64 -6.91
N ILE A 13 21.42 -17.45 -6.75
CA ILE A 13 22.50 -17.22 -5.80
C ILE A 13 21.90 -17.30 -4.39
N SER A 14 22.31 -18.32 -3.62
CA SER A 14 21.86 -18.48 -2.23
C SER A 14 22.75 -17.66 -1.28
N TYR A 15 22.12 -16.85 -0.44
CA TYR A 15 22.80 -16.12 0.62
C TYR A 15 22.24 -16.54 1.97
N ARG A 16 23.13 -16.91 2.89
CA ARG A 16 22.80 -17.24 4.29
C ARG A 16 23.48 -16.22 5.20
N PRO A 17 22.72 -15.30 5.83
CA PRO A 17 23.28 -14.37 6.80
C PRO A 17 23.98 -15.11 7.95
N PRO A 18 25.08 -14.57 8.48
CA PRO A 18 25.67 -15.04 9.74
C PRO A 18 24.63 -15.07 10.86
N LYS A 19 24.76 -16.03 11.79
CA LYS A 19 23.75 -16.29 12.83
C LYS A 19 23.35 -15.04 13.62
N HIS A 20 24.32 -14.18 13.93
CA HIS A 20 24.12 -12.95 14.71
C HIS A 20 23.44 -11.80 13.91
N LEU A 21 23.47 -11.84 12.57
CA LEU A 21 22.83 -10.84 11.70
C LEU A 21 21.50 -11.31 11.12
N ARG A 22 21.09 -12.54 11.44
CA ARG A 22 19.93 -13.16 10.80
C ARG A 22 18.63 -12.41 11.10
N ASP A 23 18.39 -12.10 12.37
CA ASP A 23 17.16 -11.43 12.79
C ASP A 23 17.11 -9.99 12.30
N GLU A 24 18.26 -9.31 12.35
CA GLU A 24 18.40 -7.97 11.79
C GLU A 24 18.14 -7.95 10.28
N PHE A 25 18.67 -8.92 9.54
CA PHE A 25 18.43 -9.05 8.11
C PHE A 25 16.93 -9.18 7.80
N TYR A 26 16.20 -10.07 8.48
CA TYR A 26 14.77 -10.20 8.27
C TYR A 26 13.99 -8.94 8.65
N SER A 27 14.38 -8.27 9.74
CA SER A 27 13.76 -7.00 10.15
C SER A 27 13.94 -5.92 9.08
N ARG A 28 15.15 -5.78 8.53
CA ARG A 28 15.45 -4.81 7.46
C ARG A 28 14.66 -5.14 6.17
N VAL A 29 14.59 -6.43 5.78
CA VAL A 29 13.80 -6.86 4.62
C VAL A 29 12.31 -6.54 4.83
N GLN A 30 11.75 -6.87 5.99
CA GLN A 30 10.34 -6.60 6.31
C GLN A 30 10.03 -5.10 6.30
N LYS A 31 10.85 -4.28 6.96
CA LYS A 31 10.70 -2.82 6.98
C LYS A 31 10.81 -2.19 5.59
N SER A 32 11.64 -2.77 4.72
CA SER A 32 11.78 -2.27 3.34
C SER A 32 10.53 -2.49 2.48
N GLY A 33 9.65 -3.42 2.87
CA GLY A 33 8.48 -3.81 2.07
C GLY A 33 8.83 -4.55 0.77
N LEU A 34 10.10 -4.95 0.59
CA LEU A 34 10.60 -5.57 -0.63
C LEU A 34 10.65 -7.09 -0.51
N SER A 35 10.69 -7.78 -1.64
CA SER A 35 11.15 -9.18 -1.64
C SER A 35 12.63 -9.23 -1.25
N THR A 36 13.07 -10.32 -0.63
CA THR A 36 14.48 -10.49 -0.22
C THR A 36 15.46 -10.28 -1.38
N SER A 37 15.12 -10.80 -2.57
CA SER A 37 15.94 -10.60 -3.78
C SER A 37 15.99 -9.12 -4.16
N ALA A 38 14.87 -8.40 -4.18
CA ALA A 38 14.86 -6.98 -4.51
C ALA A 38 15.59 -6.12 -3.45
N PHE A 39 15.49 -6.48 -2.17
CA PHE A 39 16.24 -5.85 -1.09
C PHE A 39 17.75 -6.01 -1.30
N LEU A 40 18.21 -7.23 -1.58
CA LEU A 40 19.62 -7.52 -1.84
C LEU A 40 20.11 -6.82 -3.11
N THR A 41 19.35 -6.86 -4.21
CA THR A 41 19.72 -6.17 -5.45
C THR A 41 19.87 -4.67 -5.23
N LYS A 42 18.95 -4.04 -4.49
CA LYS A 42 19.05 -2.62 -4.13
C LYS A 42 20.29 -2.36 -3.25
N ALA A 43 20.54 -3.20 -2.24
CA ALA A 43 21.66 -3.02 -1.33
C ALA A 43 23.03 -3.21 -2.01
N VAL A 44 23.14 -4.16 -2.95
CA VAL A 44 24.40 -4.50 -3.61
C VAL A 44 24.69 -3.61 -4.81
N PHE A 45 23.68 -3.31 -5.64
CA PHE A 45 23.87 -2.62 -6.92
C PHE A 45 23.38 -1.17 -6.92
N ASN A 46 22.84 -0.69 -5.80
CA ASN A 46 22.20 0.63 -5.67
C ASN A 46 21.17 0.92 -6.77
N GLN A 47 20.57 -0.13 -7.34
CA GLN A 47 19.62 -0.02 -8.43
C GLN A 47 18.26 0.42 -7.88
N ALA A 48 17.72 1.48 -8.46
CA ALA A 48 16.33 1.85 -8.27
C ALA A 48 15.44 0.68 -8.71
N GLN A 49 14.43 0.38 -7.89
CA GLN A 49 13.59 -0.78 -8.14
C GLN A 49 12.87 -0.68 -9.49
N PRO A 50 12.59 -1.81 -10.15
CA PRO A 50 11.56 -1.83 -11.18
C PRO A 50 10.28 -1.30 -10.53
N ARG A 51 9.66 -0.28 -11.14
CA ARG A 51 8.40 0.31 -10.67
C ARG A 51 7.41 -0.83 -10.37
N GLN A 52 6.85 -0.80 -9.16
CA GLN A 52 5.90 -1.74 -8.58
C GLN A 52 6.47 -3.05 -7.99
N SER A 53 6.62 -3.04 -6.66
CA SER A 53 6.35 -4.24 -5.87
C SER A 53 4.92 -4.71 -6.16
N ARG A 54 4.76 -5.97 -6.58
CA ARG A 54 3.44 -6.61 -6.79
C ARG A 54 2.63 -6.75 -5.50
N ARG A 55 3.22 -6.48 -4.33
CA ARG A 55 2.56 -6.55 -3.03
C ARG A 55 2.50 -5.15 -2.41
N PRO A 56 1.30 -4.56 -2.22
CA PRO A 56 1.17 -3.31 -1.49
C PRO A 56 1.71 -3.51 -0.07
N SER A 57 2.40 -2.49 0.46
CA SER A 57 2.91 -2.54 1.82
C SER A 57 1.75 -2.67 2.82
N ILE A 58 2.06 -3.09 4.06
CA ILE A 58 1.05 -3.18 5.13
C ILE A 58 0.36 -1.82 5.30
N GLU A 59 1.12 -0.73 5.25
CA GLU A 59 0.62 0.64 5.31
C GLU A 59 -0.34 0.95 4.17
N THR A 60 0.00 0.61 2.93
CA THR A 60 -0.88 0.80 1.77
C THR A 60 -2.20 0.03 1.93
N LYS A 61 -2.15 -1.20 2.46
CA LYS A 61 -3.37 -1.99 2.72
C LYS A 61 -4.24 -1.37 3.80
N LEU A 62 -3.62 -0.86 4.87
CA LEU A 62 -4.33 -0.22 5.97
C LEU A 62 -4.98 1.10 5.52
N LEU A 63 -4.28 1.93 4.75
CA LEU A 63 -4.82 3.14 4.13
C LEU A 63 -6.01 2.84 3.20
N ALA A 64 -5.92 1.78 2.39
CA ALA A 64 -7.02 1.37 1.51
C ALA A 64 -8.25 0.89 2.31
N LYS A 65 -8.03 0.22 3.45
CA LYS A 65 -9.13 -0.18 4.36
C LYS A 65 -9.81 1.04 4.99
N ILE A 66 -9.03 2.00 5.51
CA ILE A 66 -9.58 3.24 6.09
C ILE A 66 -10.37 4.01 5.04
N LEU A 67 -9.87 4.12 3.80
CA LEU A 67 -10.56 4.75 2.69
C LEU A 67 -11.93 4.10 2.41
N GLY A 68 -12.00 2.77 2.46
CA GLY A 68 -13.24 2.03 2.30
C GLY A 68 -14.25 2.29 3.42
N GLU A 69 -13.81 2.33 4.68
CA GLU A 69 -14.70 2.66 5.80
C GLU A 69 -15.17 4.11 5.76
N ALA A 70 -14.30 5.06 5.41
CA ALA A 70 -14.67 6.47 5.25
C ALA A 70 -15.75 6.67 4.17
N ALA A 71 -15.67 5.92 3.07
CA ALA A 71 -16.68 5.96 2.01
C ALA A 71 -18.04 5.41 2.46
N LYS A 72 -18.06 4.39 3.32
CA LYS A 72 -19.32 3.88 3.91
C LYS A 72 -19.95 4.92 4.83
N ILE A 73 -19.17 5.51 5.74
CA ILE A 73 -19.66 6.55 6.66
C ILE A 73 -20.24 7.73 5.88
N HIS A 74 -19.57 8.17 4.81
CA HIS A 74 -20.10 9.21 3.93
C HIS A 74 -21.46 8.82 3.33
N GLY A 75 -21.60 7.59 2.83
CA GLY A 75 -22.86 7.09 2.29
C GLY A 75 -23.98 7.06 3.33
N ASP A 76 -23.70 6.55 4.53
CA ASP A 76 -24.66 6.46 5.63
C ASP A 76 -25.10 7.86 6.10
N LEU A 77 -24.17 8.80 6.25
CA LEU A 77 -24.47 10.19 6.60
C LEU A 77 -25.30 10.90 5.53
N GLN A 78 -24.99 10.68 4.26
CA GLN A 78 -25.74 11.27 3.15
C GLN A 78 -27.16 10.70 3.02
N GLN A 79 -27.38 9.45 3.43
CA GLN A 79 -28.74 8.90 3.55
C GLN A 79 -29.48 9.55 4.73
N LEU A 80 -28.80 9.70 5.87
CA LEU A 80 -29.37 10.30 7.08
C LEU A 80 -29.69 11.79 6.92
N SER A 81 -29.03 12.53 6.03
CA SER A 81 -29.31 13.97 5.82
C SER A 81 -30.69 14.24 5.23
N THR A 82 -31.32 13.24 4.60
CA THR A 82 -32.62 13.41 3.95
C THR A 82 -33.73 13.44 5.00
N GLY A 83 -34.49 14.54 5.07
CA GLY A 83 -35.65 14.67 5.96
C GLY A 83 -35.32 15.06 7.41
N GLN A 84 -34.10 15.55 7.67
CA GLN A 84 -33.71 16.10 8.97
C GLN A 84 -33.97 17.62 9.06
N ASN A 85 -33.99 18.14 10.28
CA ASN A 85 -34.07 19.57 10.55
C ASN A 85 -32.81 20.31 10.04
N GLU A 86 -32.94 21.60 9.72
CA GLU A 86 -31.86 22.42 9.15
C GLU A 86 -30.56 22.39 9.99
N ASP A 87 -30.66 22.44 11.32
CA ASP A 87 -29.49 22.39 12.22
C ASP A 87 -28.73 21.06 12.08
N ILE A 88 -29.46 19.94 12.03
CA ILE A 88 -28.88 18.59 11.88
C ILE A 88 -28.30 18.44 10.47
N GLN A 89 -28.94 19.01 9.45
CA GLN A 89 -28.42 19.01 8.09
C GLN A 89 -27.10 19.78 7.98
N ALA A 90 -26.97 20.91 8.67
CA ALA A 90 -25.74 21.69 8.72
C ALA A 90 -24.60 20.90 9.39
N GLU A 91 -24.86 20.22 10.52
CA GLU A 91 -23.88 19.36 11.18
C GLU A 91 -23.45 18.18 10.31
N ILE A 92 -24.40 17.51 9.65
CA ILE A 92 -24.11 16.42 8.71
C ILE A 92 -23.28 16.94 7.52
N GLY A 93 -23.60 18.12 6.99
CA GLY A 93 -22.83 18.79 5.93
C GLY A 93 -21.37 19.00 6.34
N SER A 94 -21.14 19.53 7.53
CA SER A 94 -19.78 19.72 8.07
C SER A 94 -19.02 18.39 8.18
N ALA A 95 -19.68 17.33 8.64
CA ALA A 95 -19.06 16.01 8.74
C ALA A 95 -18.70 15.41 7.37
N LEU A 96 -19.54 15.63 6.34
CA LEU A 96 -19.27 15.20 4.97
C LEU A 96 -18.08 15.94 4.35
N ASP A 97 -17.93 17.24 4.65
CA ASP A 97 -16.78 18.04 4.20
C ASP A 97 -15.47 17.53 4.82
N GLU A 98 -15.48 17.25 6.13
CA GLU A 98 -14.34 16.63 6.81
C GLU A 98 -13.96 15.27 6.21
N LEU A 99 -14.95 14.42 5.91
CA LEU A 99 -14.72 13.13 5.25
C LEU A 99 -14.12 13.28 3.86
N THR A 100 -14.49 14.35 3.13
CA THR A 100 -13.91 14.67 1.82
C THR A 100 -12.43 15.04 1.94
N VAL A 101 -12.07 15.84 2.95
CA VAL A 101 -10.67 16.18 3.27
C VAL A 101 -9.87 14.92 3.64
N ILE A 102 -10.43 14.05 4.50
CA ILE A 102 -9.81 12.78 4.90
C ILE A 102 -9.58 11.89 3.67
N ARG A 103 -10.59 11.76 2.80
CA ARG A 103 -10.47 10.99 1.56
C ARG A 103 -9.32 11.51 0.69
N ALA A 104 -9.20 12.82 0.51
CA ALA A 104 -8.13 13.41 -0.29
C ALA A 104 -6.74 13.11 0.29
N ALA A 105 -6.58 13.18 1.62
CA ALA A 105 -5.34 12.83 2.30
C ALA A 105 -4.98 11.34 2.14
N LEU A 106 -5.97 10.44 2.24
CA LEU A 106 -5.78 9.00 2.05
C LEU A 106 -5.40 8.66 0.60
N LEU A 107 -6.03 9.27 -0.39
CA LEU A 107 -5.70 9.08 -1.81
C LEU A 107 -4.27 9.55 -2.10
N LYS A 108 -3.86 10.70 -1.55
CA LYS A 108 -2.47 11.17 -1.62
C LYS A 108 -1.49 10.18 -0.98
N GLY A 109 -1.82 9.64 0.20
CA GLY A 109 -1.02 8.61 0.88
C GLY A 109 -0.90 7.30 0.10
N LEU A 110 -1.91 6.97 -0.73
CA LEU A 110 -1.89 5.84 -1.65
C LEU A 110 -1.19 6.15 -3.00
N GLY A 111 -0.70 7.37 -3.21
CA GLY A 111 -0.10 7.82 -4.46
C GLY A 111 -1.11 7.97 -5.61
N ARG A 112 -2.38 8.25 -5.29
CA ARG A 112 -3.47 8.50 -6.24
C ARG A 112 -3.85 9.98 -6.20
N ASN A 113 -4.45 10.47 -7.29
CA ASN A 113 -5.06 11.79 -7.30
C ASN A 113 -6.42 11.76 -6.57
N PRO A 114 -6.76 12.81 -5.79
CA PRO A 114 -7.99 12.90 -4.99
C PRO A 114 -9.29 12.95 -5.82
#